data_AF-A0A949HMN5-F1
#
_entry.id   AF-A0A949HMN5-F1
#
_cell.length_a   1.000
_cell.length_b   1.000
_cell.length_c   1.000
_cell.angle_alpha   90.00
_cell.angle_beta   90.00
_cell.angle_gamma   90.00
#
_symmetry.space_group_name_H-M   'P 1'
#
loop_
_entity.id
_entity.type
_entity.pdbx_description
1 polymer ?
#
loop_
_entity_poly.entity_id
_entity_poly.type
_entity_poly.pdbx_seq_one_letter_code
_entity_poly.pdbx_strand_id
1 'polypeptide(L)'
;MMIPPIQPPGASGTPPALAPPALAPPVADYPKARVSYEDFKELVAEVEPHRQSRVLSLDQFLQMSKQPNVMILDTRSAFRYERIHLKGAKHLSFTDFTQSNLANAIPTPETTVLIYCNNNFDSNQVDFAPKSASPRLLGARQPGNRVLESQVAVQSKPLELALNVPTYINLYGYGYRNVYELGELVKVTDPRVQFEGSMVQESK
;
A
#
# COMPACT_ATOMS: atom_id res chain seq x y z
N MET A 1 27.69 71.49 -13.10
CA MET A 1 27.72 71.37 -11.62
C MET A 1 27.93 69.91 -11.29
N MET A 2 29.03 69.57 -10.62
CA MET A 2 29.37 68.19 -10.25
C MET A 2 28.57 67.77 -9.00
N ILE A 3 27.93 66.60 -9.07
CA ILE A 3 27.23 65.98 -7.95
C ILE A 3 28.31 65.35 -7.03
N PRO A 4 28.34 65.64 -5.72
CA PRO A 4 29.33 65.05 -4.82
C PRO A 4 29.07 63.54 -4.63
N PRO A 5 30.12 62.75 -4.33
CA PRO A 5 29.97 61.32 -4.11
C PRO A 5 29.21 61.03 -2.81
N ILE A 6 28.32 60.03 -2.89
CA ILE A 6 27.53 59.52 -1.75
C ILE A 6 28.48 58.76 -0.81
N GLN A 7 28.54 59.18 0.46
CA GLN A 7 29.24 58.42 1.51
C GLN A 7 28.46 57.14 1.83
N PRO A 8 29.12 55.97 1.95
CA PRO A 8 28.46 54.76 2.41
C PRO A 8 28.02 54.93 3.88
N PRO A 9 26.91 54.32 4.30
CA PRO A 9 26.47 54.38 5.69
C PRO A 9 27.53 53.77 6.60
N GLY A 10 27.87 54.49 7.68
CA GLY A 10 28.81 54.03 8.69
C GLY A 10 28.30 52.76 9.36
N ALA A 11 29.04 51.66 9.17
CA ALA A 11 28.83 50.42 9.90
C ALA A 11 29.40 50.57 11.33
N SER A 12 28.67 51.26 12.21
CA SER A 12 28.97 51.32 13.63
C SER A 12 27.79 50.80 14.45
N GLY A 13 27.68 49.48 14.48
CA GLY A 13 26.77 48.78 15.37
C GLY A 13 27.13 47.30 15.36
N THR A 14 27.85 46.85 16.38
CA THR A 14 27.96 45.41 16.66
C THR A 14 26.55 44.84 16.78
N PRO A 15 26.20 43.79 16.02
CA PRO A 15 24.90 43.14 16.20
C PRO A 15 24.77 42.69 17.66
N PRO A 16 23.58 42.80 18.26
CA PRO A 16 23.36 42.33 19.62
C PRO A 16 23.74 40.85 19.68
N ALA A 17 24.49 40.47 20.71
CA ALA A 17 24.81 39.07 20.97
C ALA A 17 23.51 38.27 21.04
N LEU A 18 23.40 37.24 20.19
CA LEU A 18 22.30 36.29 20.26
C LEU A 18 22.26 35.73 21.69
N ALA A 19 21.12 35.87 22.36
CA ALA A 19 20.91 35.26 23.65
C ALA A 19 21.18 33.75 23.54
N PRO A 20 21.83 33.13 24.54
CA PRO A 20 22.04 31.68 24.52
C PRO A 20 20.69 30.97 24.33
N PRO A 21 20.64 29.89 23.55
CA PRO A 21 19.40 29.14 23.35
C PRO A 21 18.83 28.77 24.72
N ALA A 22 17.55 29.09 24.93
CA ALA A 22 16.84 28.67 26.12
C ALA A 22 17.01 27.15 26.30
N LEU A 23 17.23 26.72 27.55
CA LEU A 23 17.35 25.30 27.89
C LEU A 23 16.19 24.53 27.24
N ALA A 24 16.52 23.51 26.45
CA ALA A 24 15.52 22.67 25.81
C ALA A 24 14.52 22.18 26.87
N PRO A 25 13.21 22.17 26.58
CA PRO A 25 12.23 21.66 27.53
C PRO A 25 12.62 20.23 27.94
N PRO A 26 12.32 19.82 29.19
CA PRO A 26 12.62 18.47 29.66
C PRO A 26 12.04 17.47 28.66
N VAL A 27 12.89 16.55 28.19
CA VAL A 27 12.47 15.48 27.29
C VAL A 27 11.46 14.64 28.05
N ALA A 28 10.19 14.74 27.65
CA ALA A 28 9.13 13.95 28.26
C ALA A 28 9.41 12.46 28.02
N ASP A 29 9.40 11.67 29.09
CA ASP A 29 9.59 10.22 29.04
C ASP A 29 8.27 9.55 28.65
N TYR A 30 8.10 9.34 27.34
CA TYR A 30 6.93 8.66 26.79
C TYR A 30 7.12 7.13 26.81
N PRO A 31 6.05 6.35 27.01
CA PRO A 31 6.13 4.90 26.87
C PRO A 31 6.54 4.51 25.44
N LYS A 32 7.21 3.36 25.32
CA LYS A 32 7.60 2.81 24.01
C LYS A 32 6.37 2.58 23.13
N ALA A 33 6.52 2.87 21.83
CA ALA A 33 5.49 2.59 20.84
C ALA A 33 5.18 1.09 20.77
N ARG A 34 3.92 0.75 20.46
CA ARG A 34 3.46 -0.64 20.29
C ARG A 34 3.81 -1.17 18.90
N VAL A 35 5.11 -1.18 18.59
CA VAL A 35 5.64 -1.62 17.30
C VAL A 35 6.75 -2.63 17.57
N SER A 36 6.61 -3.83 17.01
CA SER A 36 7.66 -4.86 17.03
C SER A 36 7.89 -5.35 15.60
N TYR A 37 9.11 -5.14 15.11
CA TYR A 37 9.50 -5.66 13.79
C TYR A 37 9.75 -7.17 13.84
N GLU A 38 10.15 -7.71 15.00
CA GLU A 38 10.39 -9.14 15.15
C GLU A 38 9.08 -9.92 15.15
N ASP A 39 8.06 -9.48 15.92
CA ASP A 39 6.73 -10.09 15.92
C ASP A 39 6.14 -10.13 14.49
N PHE A 40 6.37 -9.07 13.71
CA PHE A 40 5.93 -9.02 12.31
C PHE A 40 6.67 -10.02 11.43
N LYS A 41 7.99 -10.19 11.59
CA LYS A 41 8.78 -11.18 10.84
C LYS A 41 8.36 -12.61 11.18
N GLU A 42 8.13 -12.91 12.45
CA GLU A 42 7.64 -14.21 12.90
C GLU A 42 6.28 -14.53 12.27
N LEU A 43 5.34 -13.57 12.32
CA LEU A 43 4.05 -13.71 11.66
C LEU A 43 4.17 -13.94 10.15
N VAL A 44 5.05 -13.18 9.47
CA VAL A 44 5.29 -13.36 8.03
C VAL A 44 5.80 -14.77 7.73
N ALA A 45 6.72 -15.30 8.53
CA ALA A 45 7.26 -16.65 8.36
C ALA A 45 6.18 -17.73 8.56
N GLU A 46 5.26 -17.55 9.50
CA GLU A 46 4.10 -18.44 9.69
C GLU A 46 3.12 -18.36 8.51
N VAL A 47 2.82 -17.15 8.04
CA VAL A 47 1.82 -16.89 6.99
C VAL A 47 2.29 -17.37 5.63
N GLU A 48 3.58 -17.32 5.32
CA GLU A 48 4.12 -17.64 4.00
C GLU A 48 3.64 -19.01 3.45
N PRO A 49 3.87 -20.15 4.11
CA PRO A 49 3.41 -21.45 3.60
C PRO A 49 1.89 -21.55 3.56
N HIS A 50 1.19 -20.90 4.49
CA HIS A 50 -0.27 -20.88 4.51
C HIS A 50 -0.85 -20.14 3.31
N ARG A 51 -0.27 -18.98 2.96
CA ARG A 51 -0.69 -18.16 1.82
C ARG A 51 -0.39 -18.83 0.49
N GLN A 52 0.75 -19.50 0.35
CA GLN A 52 1.16 -20.16 -0.90
C GLN A 52 0.10 -21.15 -1.43
N SER A 53 -0.62 -21.85 -0.55
CA SER A 53 -1.67 -22.80 -0.94
C SER A 53 -3.05 -22.17 -1.19
N ARG A 54 -3.17 -20.83 -1.14
CA ARG A 54 -4.45 -20.08 -1.16
C ARG A 54 -4.50 -18.99 -2.23
N VAL A 55 -3.71 -19.17 -3.28
CA VAL A 55 -3.71 -18.35 -4.48
C VAL A 55 -4.60 -19.03 -5.53
N LEU A 56 -5.64 -18.34 -6.00
CA LEU A 56 -6.65 -18.89 -6.92
C LEU A 56 -6.46 -18.35 -8.34
N SER A 57 -6.71 -19.19 -9.35
CA SER A 57 -6.99 -18.71 -10.72
C SER A 57 -8.29 -17.88 -10.76
N LEU A 58 -8.50 -17.08 -11.80
CA LEU A 58 -9.73 -16.31 -11.97
C LEU A 58 -10.98 -17.20 -11.98
N ASP A 59 -10.92 -18.36 -12.64
CA ASP A 59 -12.06 -19.27 -12.71
C ASP A 59 -12.40 -19.84 -11.33
N GLN A 60 -11.38 -20.26 -10.55
CA GLN A 60 -11.56 -20.70 -9.16
C GLN A 60 -12.09 -19.57 -8.28
N PHE A 61 -11.58 -18.35 -8.43
CA PHE A 61 -12.00 -17.17 -7.68
C PHE A 61 -13.49 -16.86 -7.94
N LEU A 62 -13.90 -16.80 -9.21
CA LEU A 62 -15.29 -16.52 -9.62
C LEU A 62 -16.25 -17.66 -9.28
N GLN A 63 -15.76 -18.91 -9.25
CA GLN A 63 -16.56 -20.04 -8.81
C GLN A 63 -16.75 -20.00 -7.29
N MET A 64 -15.68 -19.75 -6.53
CA MET A 64 -15.72 -19.67 -5.07
C MET A 64 -16.57 -18.47 -4.62
N SER A 65 -16.51 -17.34 -5.31
CA SER A 65 -17.27 -16.13 -4.96
C SER A 65 -18.79 -16.30 -5.02
N LYS A 66 -19.29 -17.37 -5.63
CA LYS A 66 -20.73 -17.69 -5.74
C LYS A 66 -21.22 -18.59 -4.61
N GLN A 67 -20.31 -19.13 -3.78
CA GLN A 67 -20.67 -20.02 -2.68
C GLN A 67 -21.24 -19.23 -1.49
N PRO A 68 -22.09 -19.86 -0.66
CA PRO A 68 -22.56 -19.23 0.57
C PRO A 68 -21.40 -18.99 1.55
N ASN A 69 -21.52 -17.98 2.40
CA ASN A 69 -20.50 -17.58 3.37
C ASN A 69 -19.12 -17.24 2.75
N VAL A 70 -19.12 -16.80 1.50
CA VAL A 70 -17.95 -16.23 0.82
C VAL A 70 -18.17 -14.74 0.60
N MET A 71 -17.16 -13.94 0.88
CA MET A 71 -17.15 -12.49 0.67
C MET A 71 -15.94 -12.10 -0.16
N ILE A 72 -16.13 -11.25 -1.17
CA ILE A 72 -15.03 -10.54 -1.82
C ILE A 72 -14.74 -9.27 -1.02
N LEU A 73 -13.48 -9.05 -0.64
CA LEU A 73 -13.04 -7.88 0.13
C LEU A 73 -12.04 -7.05 -0.67
N ASP A 74 -12.39 -5.78 -0.92
CA ASP A 74 -11.51 -4.78 -1.49
C ASP A 74 -10.95 -3.89 -0.38
N THR A 75 -9.61 -3.91 -0.23
CA THR A 75 -8.92 -3.15 0.81
C THR A 75 -8.12 -1.97 0.29
N ARG A 76 -8.36 -1.55 -0.97
CA ARG A 76 -7.76 -0.34 -1.54
C ARG A 76 -8.28 0.91 -0.81
N SER A 77 -8.01 2.11 -1.31
CA SER A 77 -8.64 3.30 -0.74
C SER A 77 -10.12 3.37 -1.11
N ALA A 78 -10.94 3.98 -0.23
CA ALA A 78 -12.36 4.25 -0.50
C ALA A 78 -12.56 4.95 -1.85
N PHE A 79 -11.75 5.97 -2.13
CA PHE A 79 -11.76 6.66 -3.42
C PHE A 79 -11.62 5.71 -4.64
N ARG A 80 -10.78 4.67 -4.55
CA ARG A 80 -10.59 3.73 -5.67
C ARG A 80 -11.71 2.70 -5.74
N TYR A 81 -12.18 2.24 -4.58
CA TYR A 81 -13.34 1.37 -4.48
C TYR A 81 -14.58 2.03 -5.09
N GLU A 82 -14.94 3.24 -4.66
CA GLU A 82 -16.12 3.99 -5.13
C GLU A 82 -16.15 4.25 -6.64
N ARG A 83 -14.97 4.28 -7.27
CA ARG A 83 -14.83 4.50 -8.70
C ARG A 83 -15.04 3.22 -9.50
N ILE A 84 -14.34 2.15 -9.13
CA ILE A 84 -14.44 0.86 -9.81
C ILE A 84 -13.94 -0.27 -8.89
N HIS A 85 -14.77 -1.27 -8.65
CA HIS A 85 -14.46 -2.46 -7.85
C HIS A 85 -15.18 -3.69 -8.43
N LEU A 86 -14.75 -4.89 -8.04
CA LEU A 86 -15.46 -6.12 -8.42
C LEU A 86 -16.89 -6.07 -7.90
N LYS A 87 -17.85 -6.41 -8.75
CA LYS A 87 -19.27 -6.45 -8.41
C LYS A 87 -19.52 -7.29 -7.16
N GLY A 88 -20.26 -6.74 -6.20
CA GLY A 88 -20.58 -7.39 -4.94
C GLY A 88 -19.43 -7.46 -3.93
N ALA A 89 -18.25 -6.89 -4.23
CA ALA A 89 -17.20 -6.74 -3.23
C ALA A 89 -17.68 -5.86 -2.08
N LYS A 90 -17.20 -6.15 -0.87
CA LYS A 90 -17.31 -5.29 0.30
C LYS A 90 -16.02 -4.50 0.48
N HIS A 91 -16.12 -3.38 1.16
CA HIS A 91 -15.01 -2.46 1.33
C HIS A 91 -14.63 -2.26 2.79
N LEU A 92 -13.33 -2.37 3.07
CA LEU A 92 -12.68 -1.84 4.27
C LEU A 92 -11.25 -1.47 3.89
N SER A 93 -10.90 -0.18 3.91
CA SER A 93 -9.55 0.27 3.61
C SER A 93 -8.53 -0.42 4.52
N PHE A 94 -7.39 -0.82 3.97
CA PHE A 94 -6.31 -1.45 4.74
C PHE A 94 -5.84 -0.58 5.92
N THR A 95 -5.90 0.75 5.78
CA THR A 95 -5.55 1.71 6.84
C THR A 95 -6.49 1.66 8.04
N ASP A 96 -7.69 1.12 7.86
CA ASP A 96 -8.76 1.13 8.87
C ASP A 96 -8.86 -0.23 9.57
N PHE A 97 -7.91 -1.13 9.33
CA PHE A 97 -7.86 -2.45 9.95
C PHE A 97 -7.66 -2.32 11.46
N THR A 98 -8.69 -2.71 12.20
CA THR A 98 -8.68 -2.94 13.64
C THR A 98 -9.50 -4.20 13.92
N GLN A 99 -9.31 -4.83 15.09
CA GLN A 99 -10.09 -6.00 15.47
C GLN A 99 -11.60 -5.73 15.37
N SER A 100 -12.06 -4.56 15.84
CA SER A 100 -13.48 -4.18 15.82
C SER A 100 -13.98 -3.89 14.41
N ASN A 101 -13.21 -3.17 13.59
CA ASN A 101 -13.64 -2.85 12.23
C ASN A 101 -13.72 -4.11 11.36
N LEU A 102 -12.78 -5.04 11.52
CA LEU A 102 -12.82 -6.32 10.83
C LEU A 102 -13.98 -7.19 11.29
N ALA A 103 -14.26 -7.26 12.60
CA ALA A 103 -15.42 -7.99 13.11
C ALA A 103 -16.77 -7.41 12.64
N ASN A 104 -16.84 -6.10 12.41
CA ASN A 104 -18.03 -5.45 11.84
C ASN A 104 -18.15 -5.68 10.33
N ALA A 105 -17.02 -5.75 9.61
CA ALA A 105 -17.01 -5.90 8.15
C ALA A 105 -17.14 -7.37 7.69
N ILE A 106 -16.56 -8.31 8.45
CA ILE A 106 -16.52 -9.73 8.14
C ILE A 106 -17.54 -10.44 9.06
N PRO A 107 -18.61 -11.05 8.51
CA PRO A 107 -19.72 -11.58 9.31
C PRO A 107 -19.32 -12.54 10.42
N THR A 108 -18.39 -13.45 10.13
CA THR A 108 -17.89 -14.46 11.08
C THR A 108 -16.41 -14.76 10.81
N PRO A 109 -15.62 -15.21 11.79
CA PRO A 109 -14.25 -15.69 11.56
C PRO A 109 -14.17 -16.86 10.55
N GLU A 110 -15.25 -17.61 10.39
CA GLU A 110 -15.38 -18.72 9.45
C GLU A 110 -15.68 -18.26 8.00
N THR A 111 -16.11 -17.01 7.82
CA THR A 111 -16.37 -16.45 6.49
C THR A 111 -15.14 -16.57 5.62
N THR A 112 -15.33 -17.13 4.42
CA THR A 112 -14.25 -17.19 3.43
C THR A 112 -14.09 -15.83 2.78
N VAL A 113 -12.90 -15.27 2.85
CA VAL A 113 -12.58 -13.93 2.35
C VAL A 113 -11.72 -14.05 1.10
N LEU A 114 -12.24 -13.55 -0.02
CA LEU A 114 -11.54 -13.46 -1.29
C LEU A 114 -10.98 -12.04 -1.45
N ILE A 115 -9.67 -11.90 -1.58
CA ILE A 115 -9.01 -10.60 -1.75
C ILE A 115 -8.45 -10.42 -3.16
N TYR A 116 -8.45 -9.17 -3.61
CA TYR A 116 -7.77 -8.72 -4.81
C TYR A 116 -7.24 -7.29 -4.58
N CYS A 117 -6.34 -6.82 -5.45
CA CYS A 117 -5.85 -5.45 -5.39
C CYS A 117 -5.58 -4.84 -6.77
N ASN A 118 -4.88 -3.71 -6.78
CA ASN A 118 -4.40 -3.04 -8.00
C ASN A 118 -3.61 -3.97 -8.92
N ASN A 119 -2.67 -4.74 -8.36
CA ASN A 119 -1.76 -5.58 -9.13
C ASN A 119 -2.44 -6.82 -9.76
N ASN A 120 -3.75 -7.03 -9.51
CA ASN A 120 -4.52 -8.09 -10.17
C ASN A 120 -5.23 -7.63 -11.44
N PHE A 121 -5.29 -6.33 -11.72
CA PHE A 121 -6.01 -5.80 -12.87
C PHE A 121 -5.13 -4.93 -13.77
N ASP A 122 -5.19 -5.20 -15.08
CA ASP A 122 -4.48 -4.45 -16.11
C ASP A 122 -5.44 -3.64 -16.99
N SER A 123 -4.90 -2.75 -17.82
CA SER A 123 -5.61 -1.90 -18.78
C SER A 123 -6.48 -0.79 -18.15
N ASN A 124 -6.31 -0.51 -16.85
CA ASN A 124 -6.80 0.71 -16.18
C ASN A 124 -5.80 1.19 -15.12
N GLN A 125 -4.74 1.87 -15.57
CA GLN A 125 -3.67 2.35 -14.68
C GLN A 125 -4.09 3.53 -13.79
N VAL A 126 -5.24 4.15 -14.04
CA VAL A 126 -5.76 5.23 -13.20
C VAL A 126 -6.31 4.66 -11.90
N ASP A 127 -7.17 3.63 -12.00
CA ASP A 127 -7.86 3.05 -10.84
C ASP A 127 -7.20 1.79 -10.28
N PHE A 128 -6.44 1.09 -11.11
CA PHE A 128 -5.64 -0.08 -10.75
C PHE A 128 -4.14 0.17 -10.97
N ALA A 129 -3.66 1.37 -10.65
CA ALA A 129 -2.23 1.70 -10.69
C ALA A 129 -1.38 0.63 -9.96
N PRO A 130 -0.41 -0.02 -10.64
CA PRO A 130 0.34 -1.12 -10.05
C PRO A 130 1.20 -0.60 -8.90
N LYS A 131 1.24 -1.37 -7.80
CA LYS A 131 2.16 -1.11 -6.69
C LYS A 131 3.45 -1.87 -6.95
N SER A 132 4.40 -1.21 -7.61
CA SER A 132 5.71 -1.78 -7.95
C SER A 132 6.79 -0.69 -7.94
N ALA A 133 7.99 -1.02 -7.48
CA ALA A 133 9.15 -0.13 -7.53
C ALA A 133 10.08 -0.53 -8.68
N SER A 134 10.50 0.44 -9.48
CA SER A 134 11.40 0.18 -10.60
C SER A 134 12.82 -0.17 -10.12
N PRO A 135 13.52 -1.10 -10.78
CA PRO A 135 14.89 -1.49 -10.41
C PRO A 135 15.87 -0.31 -10.43
N ARG A 136 15.65 0.67 -11.31
CA ARG A 136 16.47 1.89 -11.40
C ARG A 136 16.43 2.71 -10.11
N LEU A 137 15.30 2.76 -9.40
CA LEU A 137 15.18 3.42 -8.10
C LEU A 137 15.89 2.65 -6.98
N LEU A 138 16.01 1.33 -7.11
CA LEU A 138 16.68 0.47 -6.13
C LEU A 138 18.20 0.44 -6.34
N GLY A 139 18.68 0.44 -7.59
CA GLY A 139 20.11 0.46 -7.92
C GLY A 139 20.81 1.75 -7.51
N ALA A 140 20.10 2.89 -7.49
CA ALA A 140 20.62 4.17 -7.00
C ALA A 140 20.88 4.20 -5.47
N ARG A 141 20.52 3.15 -4.72
CA ARG A 141 20.70 3.04 -3.26
C ARG A 141 22.03 2.42 -2.83
N GLN A 142 22.86 1.92 -3.76
CA GLN A 142 24.17 1.35 -3.46
C GLN A 142 25.28 2.33 -3.90
N PRO A 143 25.96 3.03 -2.98
CA PRO A 143 27.11 3.86 -3.36
C PRO A 143 28.32 2.94 -3.59
N GLY A 144 28.62 2.58 -4.85
CA GLY A 144 29.88 1.88 -5.09
C GLY A 144 30.25 1.38 -6.48
N ASN A 145 29.35 1.16 -7.45
CA ASN A 145 29.79 0.45 -8.68
C ASN A 145 29.05 0.80 -9.98
N ARG A 146 29.15 2.07 -10.38
CA ARG A 146 28.46 2.67 -11.55
C ARG A 146 28.71 2.02 -12.92
N VAL A 147 29.71 1.16 -13.09
CA VAL A 147 30.11 0.65 -14.42
C VAL A 147 29.47 -0.71 -14.76
N LEU A 148 29.11 -1.52 -13.75
CA LEU A 148 28.38 -2.80 -13.94
C LEU A 148 26.85 -2.67 -13.74
N GLU A 149 26.37 -1.53 -13.25
CA GLU A 149 24.96 -1.28 -12.92
C GLU A 149 24.07 -1.11 -14.16
N SER A 150 24.61 -0.58 -15.27
CA SER A 150 23.81 -0.20 -16.44
C SER A 150 23.26 -1.39 -17.25
N GLN A 151 23.93 -2.54 -17.22
CA GLN A 151 23.47 -3.76 -17.92
C GLN A 151 22.63 -4.67 -17.02
N VAL A 152 22.90 -4.70 -15.70
CA VAL A 152 22.15 -5.51 -14.72
C VAL A 152 20.83 -4.86 -14.29
N ALA A 153 20.78 -3.52 -14.20
CA ALA A 153 19.55 -2.78 -13.86
C ALA A 153 18.47 -2.84 -14.96
N VAL A 154 18.86 -3.16 -16.20
CA VAL A 154 17.93 -3.30 -17.34
C VAL A 154 17.25 -4.69 -17.36
N GLN A 155 17.84 -5.67 -16.66
CA GLN A 155 17.38 -7.08 -16.63
C GLN A 155 16.63 -7.44 -15.34
N SER A 156 16.59 -6.55 -14.34
CA SER A 156 15.97 -6.86 -13.05
C SER A 156 14.46 -6.69 -13.10
N LYS A 157 13.72 -7.66 -12.56
CA LYS A 157 12.26 -7.55 -12.38
C LYS A 157 11.94 -6.42 -11.38
N PRO A 158 10.87 -5.62 -11.59
CA PRO A 158 10.38 -4.68 -10.58
C PRO A 158 10.14 -5.37 -9.23
N LEU A 159 10.35 -4.62 -8.14
CA LEU A 159 9.95 -5.08 -6.81
C LEU A 159 8.44 -4.91 -6.70
N GLU A 160 7.71 -6.01 -6.60
CA GLU A 160 6.26 -6.01 -6.43
C GLU A 160 5.90 -5.66 -4.98
N LEU A 161 5.02 -4.67 -4.83
CA LEU A 161 4.55 -4.14 -3.55
C LEU A 161 3.02 -4.31 -3.47
N ALA A 162 2.52 -5.42 -4.00
CA ALA A 162 1.10 -5.71 -4.12
C ALA A 162 0.43 -5.68 -2.74
N LEU A 163 -0.71 -4.97 -2.67
CA LEU A 163 -1.45 -4.78 -1.42
C LEU A 163 -2.03 -6.08 -0.84
N ASN A 164 -2.28 -7.11 -1.67
CA ASN A 164 -2.78 -8.40 -1.17
C ASN A 164 -1.85 -9.02 -0.12
N VAL A 165 -0.54 -8.88 -0.25
CA VAL A 165 0.44 -9.48 0.67
C VAL A 165 0.25 -8.94 2.10
N PRO A 166 0.36 -7.63 2.37
CA PRO A 166 0.12 -7.09 3.71
C PRO A 166 -1.33 -7.27 4.17
N THR A 167 -2.32 -7.20 3.27
CA THR A 167 -3.72 -7.50 3.60
C THR A 167 -3.87 -8.92 4.15
N TYR A 168 -3.30 -9.91 3.45
CA TYR A 168 -3.34 -11.31 3.85
C TYR A 168 -2.70 -11.53 5.23
N ILE A 169 -1.49 -11.00 5.42
CA ILE A 169 -0.75 -11.10 6.68
C ILE A 169 -1.56 -10.53 7.84
N ASN A 170 -2.20 -9.36 7.65
CA ASN A 170 -2.98 -8.74 8.70
C ASN A 170 -4.28 -9.50 8.99
N LEU A 171 -5.04 -9.91 7.96
CA LEU A 171 -6.24 -10.74 8.16
C LEU A 171 -5.90 -12.01 8.95
N TYR A 172 -4.80 -12.67 8.60
CA TYR A 172 -4.29 -13.83 9.34
C TYR A 172 -3.93 -13.44 10.79
N GLY A 173 -3.18 -12.37 11.01
CA GLY A 173 -2.84 -11.88 12.35
C GLY A 173 -4.06 -11.58 13.22
N TYR A 174 -5.16 -11.09 12.63
CA TYR A 174 -6.43 -10.82 13.31
C TYR A 174 -7.33 -12.06 13.51
N GLY A 175 -6.90 -13.24 13.09
CA GLY A 175 -7.63 -14.50 13.32
C GLY A 175 -8.32 -15.09 12.08
N TYR A 176 -8.39 -14.39 10.95
CA TYR A 176 -9.08 -14.88 9.75
C TYR A 176 -8.19 -15.87 8.99
N ARG A 177 -8.56 -17.15 8.98
CA ARG A 177 -7.78 -18.23 8.33
C ARG A 177 -8.29 -18.63 6.95
N ASN A 178 -9.56 -18.36 6.63
CA ASN A 178 -10.19 -18.69 5.35
C ASN A 178 -9.97 -17.59 4.30
N VAL A 179 -8.72 -17.15 4.12
CA VAL A 179 -8.37 -16.05 3.21
C VAL A 179 -7.74 -16.61 1.94
N TYR A 180 -8.25 -16.20 0.77
CA TYR A 180 -7.75 -16.57 -0.54
C TYR A 180 -7.56 -15.34 -1.41
N GLU A 181 -6.61 -15.36 -2.32
CA GLU A 181 -6.33 -14.21 -3.20
C GLU A 181 -6.40 -14.58 -4.68
N LEU A 182 -6.80 -13.62 -5.50
CA LEU A 182 -6.67 -13.75 -6.95
C LEU A 182 -5.18 -13.77 -7.33
N GLY A 183 -4.75 -14.83 -8.03
CA GLY A 183 -3.37 -15.06 -8.44
C GLY A 183 -3.01 -14.52 -9.82
N GLU A 184 -4.01 -14.16 -10.62
CA GLU A 184 -3.83 -13.78 -12.02
C GLU A 184 -3.83 -12.26 -12.20
N LEU A 185 -3.18 -11.83 -13.29
CA LEU A 185 -3.30 -10.48 -13.84
C LEU A 185 -4.40 -10.50 -14.90
N VAL A 186 -5.53 -9.86 -14.60
CA VAL A 186 -6.75 -9.93 -15.41
C VAL A 186 -6.98 -8.58 -16.09
N LYS A 187 -7.38 -8.58 -17.36
CA LYS A 187 -7.78 -7.32 -18.03
C LYS A 187 -9.10 -6.84 -17.45
N VAL A 188 -9.24 -5.54 -17.21
CA VAL A 188 -10.55 -4.97 -16.81
C VAL A 188 -11.67 -5.18 -17.85
N THR A 189 -11.31 -5.56 -19.07
CA THR A 189 -12.25 -5.91 -20.16
C THR A 189 -12.55 -7.40 -20.26
N ASP A 190 -12.03 -8.25 -19.35
CA ASP A 190 -12.36 -9.68 -19.35
C ASP A 190 -13.87 -9.87 -19.12
N PRO A 191 -14.59 -10.52 -20.06
CA PRO A 191 -16.05 -10.61 -20.01
C PRO A 191 -16.57 -11.45 -18.83
N ARG A 192 -15.70 -12.24 -18.18
CA ARG A 192 -16.06 -13.01 -16.98
C ARG A 192 -16.14 -12.13 -15.74
N VAL A 193 -15.53 -10.94 -15.77
CA VAL A 193 -15.44 -10.03 -14.63
C VAL A 193 -16.48 -8.92 -14.76
N GLN A 194 -17.28 -8.72 -13.71
CA GLN A 194 -18.21 -7.61 -13.62
C GLN A 194 -17.69 -6.60 -12.59
N PHE A 195 -17.78 -5.32 -12.92
CA PHE A 195 -17.39 -4.23 -12.04
C PHE A 195 -18.61 -3.40 -11.65
N GLU A 196 -18.52 -2.74 -10.50
CA GLU A 196 -19.45 -1.73 -10.00
C GLU A 196 -18.68 -0.45 -9.62
N GLY A 197 -19.38 0.68 -9.49
CA GLY A 197 -18.81 1.96 -9.09
C GLY A 197 -19.18 3.11 -10.03
N SER A 198 -18.85 4.33 -9.61
CA SER A 198 -19.23 5.58 -10.29
C SER A 198 -18.67 5.74 -11.71
N MET A 199 -17.61 4.99 -12.06
CA MET A 199 -16.98 5.06 -13.39
C MET A 199 -17.35 3.89 -14.30
N VAL A 200 -18.14 2.92 -13.82
CA VAL A 200 -18.63 1.81 -14.64
C VAL A 200 -19.87 2.30 -15.39
N GLN A 201 -19.80 2.39 -16.72
CA GLN A 201 -20.99 2.69 -17.51
C GLN A 201 -21.98 1.53 -17.37
N GLU A 202 -23.18 1.82 -16.89
CA GLU A 202 -24.27 0.84 -16.94
C GLU A 202 -24.47 0.44 -18.40
N SER A 203 -24.25 -0.84 -18.70
CA SER A 203 -24.71 -1.41 -19.95
C SER A 203 -26.23 -1.39 -19.90
N LYS A 204 -26.84 -0.36 -20.51
CA LYS A 204 -28.28 -0.33 -20.77
C LYS A 204 -28.70 -1.48 -21.68
#